data_AF-A0A3M3Y913-F1
#
_entry.id   AF-A0A3M3Y913-F1
#
_cell.length_a   1.000
_cell.length_b   1.000
_cell.length_c   1.000
_cell.angle_alpha   90.00
_cell.angle_beta   90.00
_cell.angle_gamma   90.00
#
_symmetry.space_group_name_H-M   'P 1'
#
loop_
_entity.id
_entity.type
_entity.pdbx_description
1 polymer ?
#
loop_
_entity_poly.entity_id
_entity_poly.type
_entity_poly.pdbx_seq_one_letter_code
_entity_poly.pdbx_strand_id
1 'polypeptide(L)' 'MLIRIEEGIYGADWVVKLDDYPVKCRSWQEAREFADRMKSRIDAPHPLPHMTQRAAPERSARAMAR' A
#
# COMPACT_ATOMS: atom_id res chain seq x y z
N MET A 1 3.30 5.57 9.54
CA MET A 1 2.44 6.27 8.56
C MET A 1 1.41 7.10 9.31
N LEU A 2 1.36 8.41 9.06
CA LEU A 2 0.40 9.32 9.70
C LEU A 2 -0.77 9.61 8.76
N ILE A 3 -2.00 9.48 9.25
CA ILE A 3 -3.23 9.80 8.51
C ILE A 3 -3.86 11.02 9.16
N ARG A 4 -4.07 12.10 8.40
CA ARG A 4 -4.71 13.34 8.87
C ARG A 4 -5.79 13.76 7.90
N ILE A 5 -6.90 14.29 8.41
CA ILE A 5 -7.98 14.87 7.60
C ILE A 5 -7.90 16.38 7.78
N GLU A 6 -7.83 17.10 6.66
CA GLU A 6 -7.74 18.56 6.61
C GLU A 6 -8.79 19.13 5.66
N GLU A 7 -9.21 20.36 5.90
CA GLU A 7 -10.13 21.08 5.02
C GLU A 7 -9.35 21.70 3.86
N GLY A 8 -9.83 21.52 2.62
CA GLY A 8 -9.18 22.04 1.43
C GLY A 8 -9.28 23.57 1.30
N ILE A 9 -8.15 24.24 1.04
CA ILE A 9 -8.01 25.71 1.06
C ILE A 9 -8.79 26.44 -0.07
N TYR A 10 -9.26 25.75 -1.11
CA TYR A 10 -9.85 26.37 -2.31
C TYR A 10 -11.15 25.70 -2.79
N GLY A 11 -12.18 25.67 -1.94
CA GLY A 11 -13.56 25.46 -2.41
C GLY A 11 -14.07 24.01 -2.41
N ALA A 12 -13.84 23.29 -1.31
CA ALA A 12 -14.57 22.09 -0.89
C ALA A 12 -14.21 20.75 -1.57
N ASP A 13 -12.99 20.28 -1.31
CA ASP A 13 -12.71 18.86 -1.17
C ASP A 13 -11.97 18.66 0.16
N TRP A 14 -12.44 17.71 0.97
CA TRP A 14 -11.73 17.27 2.17
C TRP A 14 -10.45 16.57 1.75
N VAL A 15 -9.34 16.82 2.43
CA VAL A 15 -8.06 16.22 2.06
C VAL A 15 -7.63 15.25 3.16
N VAL A 16 -7.40 13.99 2.79
CA VAL A 16 -6.73 13.02 3.66
C VAL A 16 -5.24 13.02 3.32
N LYS A 17 -4.40 13.56 4.22
CA LYS A 17 -2.94 13.44 4.12
C LYS A 17 -2.49 12.09 4.66
N LEU A 18 -1.84 11.33 3.80
CA LEU A 18 -1.13 10.10 4.11
C LEU A 18 0.37 10.40 4.11
N ASP A 19 0.91 10.79 5.27
CA ASP A 19 2.28 11.28 5.41
C ASP A 19 2.52 12.54 4.56
N ASP A 20 3.14 12.41 3.38
CA ASP A 20 3.36 13.50 2.41
C ASP A 20 2.37 13.45 1.20
N TYR A 21 1.48 12.45 1.15
CA TYR A 21 0.58 12.24 0.02
C TYR A 21 -0.85 12.76 0.30
N PRO A 22 -1.30 13.84 -0.37
CA PRO A 22 -2.66 14.35 -0.21
C PRO A 22 -3.66 13.58 -1.09
N VAL A 23 -4.73 13.07 -0.49
CA VAL A 23 -5.88 12.45 -1.19
C VAL A 23 -7.07 13.39 -1.10
N LYS A 24 -7.65 13.77 -2.23
CA LYS A 24 -8.86 14.61 -2.26
C LYS A 24 -10.11 13.74 -2.13
N CYS A 25 -11.04 14.17 -1.30
CA CYS A 25 -12.31 13.55 -1.02
C CYS A 25 -13.44 14.57 -1.18
N ARG A 26 -14.56 14.12 -1.75
CA ARG A 26 -15.68 15.02 -2.09
C ARG A 26 -16.54 15.40 -0.88
N SER A 27 -16.37 14.72 0.24
CA SER A 27 -17.11 14.97 1.48
C SER A 27 -16.29 14.55 2.71
N TRP A 28 -16.70 15.06 3.88
CA TRP A 28 -16.08 14.69 5.16
C TRP A 28 -16.26 13.20 5.45
N GLN A 29 -17.44 12.67 5.13
CA GLN A 29 -17.77 11.26 5.32
C GLN A 29 -16.86 10.37 4.47
N GLU A 30 -16.66 10.72 3.20
CA GLU A 30 -15.74 9.99 2.32
C GLU A 30 -14.29 10.04 2.84
N ALA A 31 -13.84 11.20 3.33
CA ALA A 31 -12.52 11.34 3.95
C ALA A 31 -12.37 10.47 5.22
N ARG A 32 -13.42 10.42 6.05
CA ARG A 32 -13.48 9.60 7.27
C ARG A 32 -13.41 8.10 6.94
N GLU A 33 -14.24 7.62 6.01
CA GLU A 33 -14.26 6.22 5.59
C GLU A 33 -12.94 5.80 4.93
N PHE A 34 -12.36 6.67 4.11
CA PHE A 34 -11.05 6.43 3.51
C PHE A 34 -9.94 6.33 4.57
N ALA A 35 -9.91 7.26 5.53
CA ALA A 35 -8.95 7.24 6.63
C ALA A 35 -9.09 5.97 7.50
N ASP A 36 -10.33 5.56 7.81
CA ASP A 36 -10.61 4.37 8.61
C ASP A 36 -10.17 3.09 7.88
N ARG A 37 -10.53 2.96 6.60
CA ARG A 37 -10.10 1.83 5.75
C ARG A 37 -8.58 1.75 5.65
N MET A 38 -7.90 2.88 5.48
CA MET A 38 -6.43 2.91 5.45
C MET A 38 -5.82 2.51 6.79
N LYS A 39 -6.37 3.00 7.90
CA LYS A 39 -5.92 2.62 9.25
C LYS A 39 -6.09 1.12 9.49
N SER A 40 -7.25 0.56 9.14
CA SER A 40 -7.54 -0.88 9.24
C SER A 40 -6.56 -1.71 8.43
N ARG A 41 -6.24 -1.28 7.20
CA ARG A 41 -5.25 -1.98 6.37
C ARG A 41 -3.85 -1.96 6.97
N ILE A 42 -3.40 -0.83 7.52
CA ILE A 42 -2.06 -0.72 8.12
C ILE A 42 -1.94 -1.56 9.39
N ASP A 43 -3.00 -1.57 10.20
CA ASP A 43 -3.05 -2.31 11.46
C ASP A 43 -3.23 -3.82 11.25
N ALA A 44 -3.79 -4.23 10.09
CA ALA A 44 -3.98 -5.62 9.78
C ALA A 44 -2.66 -6.41 9.80
N PRO A 45 -2.67 -7.66 10.27
CA PRO A 45 -1.52 -8.54 10.17
C PRO A 45 -1.24 -8.83 8.68
N HIS A 46 -0.09 -8.37 8.18
CA HIS A 46 0.34 -8.64 6.82
C HIS A 46 1.21 -9.90 6.83
N PRO A 47 0.75 -11.04 6.27
CA PRO A 47 1.60 -12.21 6.15
C PRO A 47 2.81 -11.86 5.29
N LEU A 48 4.00 -12.14 5.79
CA LEU A 48 5.20 -12.07 4.96
C LEU A 48 5.01 -13.02 3.78
N PRO A 49 5.38 -12.62 2.54
CA PRO A 49 5.42 -13.57 1.46
C PRO A 49 6.31 -14.72 1.92
N HIS A 50 5.71 -15.91 2.00
CA HIS A 50 6.45 -17.15 2.22
C HIS A 50 7.62 -17.07 1.25
N MET A 51 8.84 -17.18 1.77
CA MET A 51 10.01 -17.40 0.94
C MET A 51 9.73 -18.71 0.18
N THR A 52 9.06 -18.60 -0.96
CA THR A 52 9.07 -19.61 -2.00
C THR A 52 10.55 -19.70 -2.33
N GLN A 53 11.19 -20.68 -1.70
CA GLN A 53 12.50 -21.15 -2.09
C GLN A 53 12.41 -21.33 -3.59
N ARG A 54 12.96 -20.37 -4.34
CA ARG A 54 13.27 -20.58 -5.73
C ARG A 54 14.28 -21.70 -5.66
N ALA A 55 13.83 -22.93 -5.84
CA ALA A 55 14.71 -24.01 -6.21
C ALA A 55 15.41 -23.50 -7.47
N ALA A 56 16.64 -23.03 -7.30
CA ALA A 56 17.50 -22.71 -8.42
C ALA A 56 17.57 -24.00 -9.24
N PRO A 57 17.20 -23.99 -10.53
CA PRO A 57 17.35 -25.19 -11.34
C PRO A 57 18.84 -25.53 -11.34
N GLU A 58 19.17 -26.67 -10.74
CA GLU A 58 20.52 -27.21 -10.74
C GLU A 58 21.02 -27.29 -12.17
N ARG A 59 22.16 -26.64 -12.40
CA ARG A 59 22.88 -26.56 -13.65
C ARG A 59 23.27 -27.96 -14.11
N SER A 60 22.43 -28.63 -14.89
CA SER A 60 22.85 -29.81 -15.66
C SER A 60 23.71 -29.34 -16.84
N ALA A 61 24.99 -29.12 -16.56
CA ALA A 61 26.04 -29.09 -17.57
C ALA A 61 26.14 -30.49 -18.19
N ARG A 62 25.32 -30.75 -19.21
CA ARG A 62 25.47 -31.93 -20.05
C ARG A 62 26.68 -31.68 -20.94
N ALA A 63 27.81 -32.22 -20.50
CA ALA A 63 29.04 -32.30 -21.28
C ALA A 63 28.72 -32.79 -22.70
N MET A 64 29.00 -31.95 -23.69
CA MET A 64 29.04 -32.37 -25.08
C MET A 64 30.32 -33.16 -25.28
N ALA A 65 30.19 -34.48 -25.42
CA ALA A 65 31.18 -35.33 -26.06
C ALA A 65 30.73 -35.52 -27.51
N ARG A 66 31.45 -34.91 -28.45
CA ARG A 66 31.59 -35.35 -29.85
C ARG A 66 32.94 -34.90 -30.36
#